data_AF-A0A7Z9MMZ8-F1
#
_entry.id   AF-A0A7Z9MMZ8-F1
#
_cell.length_a   1.000
_cell.length_b   1.000
_cell.length_c   1.000
_cell.angle_alpha   90.00
_cell.angle_beta   90.00
_cell.angle_gamma   90.00
#
_symmetry.space_group_name_H-M   'P 1'
#
loop_
_entity.id
_entity.type
_entity.pdbx_description
1 polymer ?
#
loop_
_entity_poly.entity_id
_entity_poly.type
_entity_poly.pdbx_seq_one_letter_code
_entity_poly.pdbx_strand_id
1 'polypeptide(L)'
;MQVTTDTTTYVVDALGFDISLVLRPSLEHPGVEIVMHGADFDLRLLRRDLGIRLSCLFDTQIAAALLGRESLGLAALLQDYYGITLSKKHQRADWAMRPLTEGMLEYAAADTQYLRELSVQMRTELRAKGREAWLVEECRALEESSSSRQESERIDPVTRVKGARELRPRQVTALRRALQWRDQLAMAKDKALFRIVGDGPLLEAVVMNPHRPQELLEIKGFPEGLARNNGADLVQIVGSVARLQESELQSYPSRPRDKSRRPTPEAEALLDELKVVRNAQAKELGIARGTRMRYFPK
;
A
#
# COMPACT_ATOMS: atom_id res chain seq x y z
N MET A 1 0.74 -17.42 -1.39
CA MET A 1 -0.64 -17.18 -0.96
C MET A 1 -1.00 -18.19 0.11
N GLN A 2 -1.78 -17.81 1.11
CA GLN A 2 -2.17 -18.62 2.24
C GLN A 2 -3.69 -18.81 2.23
N VAL A 3 -4.17 -20.04 2.39
CA VAL A 3 -5.60 -20.35 2.41
C VAL A 3 -5.84 -21.43 3.45
N THR A 4 -6.76 -21.19 4.39
CA THR A 4 -7.24 -22.20 5.33
C THR A 4 -8.68 -22.54 5.02
N THR A 5 -8.97 -23.84 4.84
CA THR A 5 -10.32 -24.39 4.83
C THR A 5 -10.67 -24.95 6.21
N ASP A 6 -11.87 -25.52 6.37
CA ASP A 6 -12.28 -26.14 7.64
C ASP A 6 -11.33 -27.25 8.13
N THR A 7 -10.54 -27.85 7.24
CA THR A 7 -9.73 -29.04 7.56
C THR A 7 -8.24 -28.87 7.28
N THR A 8 -7.83 -27.88 6.48
CA THR A 8 -6.46 -27.84 5.96
C THR A 8 -6.01 -26.42 5.68
N THR A 9 -4.76 -26.12 6.07
CA THR A 9 -4.06 -24.88 5.71
C THR A 9 -3.09 -25.14 4.56
N TYR A 10 -3.22 -24.34 3.52
CA TYR A 10 -2.42 -24.40 2.29
C TYR A 10 -1.53 -23.17 2.19
N VAL A 11 -0.26 -23.40 1.86
CA VAL A 11 0.68 -22.36 1.41
C VAL A 11 0.94 -22.60 -0.07
N VAL A 12 0.33 -21.77 -0.90
CA VAL A 12 0.31 -21.91 -2.36
C VAL A 12 1.36 -21.01 -3.00
N ASP A 13 2.20 -21.58 -3.86
CA ASP A 13 3.21 -20.85 -4.61
C ASP A 13 2.59 -20.10 -5.79
N ALA A 14 2.32 -18.81 -5.58
CA ALA A 14 1.77 -17.91 -6.60
C ALA A 14 2.79 -17.46 -7.65
N LEU A 15 4.08 -17.79 -7.49
CA LEU A 15 5.13 -17.48 -8.48
C LEU A 15 5.38 -18.67 -9.42
N GLY A 16 5.11 -19.88 -8.94
CA GLY A 16 5.34 -21.12 -9.71
C GLY A 16 4.27 -21.41 -10.74
N PHE A 17 3.03 -20.94 -10.54
CA PHE A 17 1.92 -21.16 -11.46
C PHE A 17 0.79 -20.14 -11.27
N ASP A 18 -0.09 -20.04 -12.27
CA ASP A 18 -1.30 -19.21 -12.19
C ASP A 18 -2.34 -19.84 -11.26
N ILE A 19 -2.44 -19.27 -10.06
CA ILE A 19 -3.41 -19.68 -9.02
C ILE A 19 -4.81 -19.12 -9.27
N SER A 20 -4.99 -18.21 -10.23
CA SER A 20 -6.26 -17.49 -10.42
C SER A 20 -7.41 -18.42 -10.79
N LEU A 21 -7.16 -19.42 -11.65
CA LEU A 21 -8.17 -20.38 -12.09
C LEU A 21 -8.71 -21.24 -10.94
N VAL A 22 -7.87 -21.56 -9.96
CA VAL A 22 -8.24 -22.40 -8.81
C VAL A 22 -9.00 -21.60 -7.77
N LEU A 23 -8.60 -20.35 -7.55
CA LEU A 23 -9.11 -19.55 -6.43
C LEU A 23 -10.33 -18.73 -6.78
N ARG A 24 -10.42 -18.24 -8.03
CA ARG A 24 -11.51 -17.38 -8.49
C ARG A 24 -12.90 -17.96 -8.18
N PRO A 25 -13.19 -19.24 -8.47
CA PRO A 25 -14.52 -19.79 -8.23
C PRO A 25 -14.97 -19.72 -6.77
N SER A 26 -14.04 -19.77 -5.80
CA SER A 26 -14.38 -19.65 -4.37
C SER A 26 -14.33 -18.21 -3.89
N LEU A 27 -13.31 -17.46 -4.30
CA LEU A 27 -13.08 -16.08 -3.84
C LEU A 27 -14.11 -15.07 -4.36
N GLU A 28 -14.68 -15.31 -5.55
CA GLU A 28 -15.73 -14.47 -6.14
C GLU A 28 -17.15 -15.00 -5.88
N HIS A 29 -17.29 -16.09 -5.11
CA HIS A 29 -18.60 -16.70 -4.85
C HIS A 29 -19.34 -15.96 -3.72
N PRO A 30 -20.57 -15.47 -3.96
CA PRO A 30 -21.33 -14.71 -2.96
C PRO A 30 -21.85 -15.56 -1.79
N GLY A 31 -21.73 -16.89 -1.88
CA GLY A 31 -22.07 -17.82 -0.79
C GLY A 31 -20.87 -18.29 0.03
N VAL A 32 -19.64 -17.83 -0.28
CA VAL A 32 -18.43 -18.22 0.44
C VAL A 32 -17.87 -17.00 1.16
N GLU A 33 -17.96 -16.99 2.48
CA GLU A 33 -17.35 -15.94 3.29
C GLU A 33 -15.82 -16.09 3.30
N ILE A 34 -15.12 -15.00 3.00
CA ILE A 34 -13.66 -14.94 2.97
C ILE A 34 -13.19 -14.14 4.17
N VAL A 35 -12.56 -14.82 5.13
CA VAL A 35 -12.02 -14.19 6.33
C VAL A 35 -10.59 -13.74 6.09
N MET A 36 -10.30 -12.47 6.34
CA MET A 36 -8.96 -11.88 6.21
C MET A 36 -8.63 -10.99 7.42
N HIS A 37 -7.39 -10.54 7.49
CA HIS A 37 -6.93 -9.59 8.51
C HIS A 37 -6.26 -8.39 7.86
N GLY A 38 -6.92 -7.22 7.84
CA GLY A 38 -6.36 -6.02 7.22
C GLY A 38 -6.23 -6.12 5.70
N ALA A 39 -7.30 -6.56 5.04
CA ALA A 39 -7.33 -7.00 3.64
C ALA A 39 -7.09 -5.91 2.59
N ASP A 40 -7.01 -4.63 2.97
CA ASP A 40 -6.92 -3.49 2.05
C ASP A 40 -5.80 -3.63 1.00
N PHE A 41 -4.63 -4.12 1.41
CA PHE A 41 -3.51 -4.35 0.49
C PHE A 41 -3.68 -5.65 -0.31
N ASP A 42 -4.12 -6.73 0.31
CA ASP A 42 -4.29 -8.02 -0.34
C ASP A 42 -5.37 -7.97 -1.43
N LEU A 43 -6.48 -7.27 -1.19
CA LEU A 43 -7.52 -7.02 -2.20
C LEU A 43 -6.97 -6.33 -3.45
N ARG A 44 -6.04 -5.37 -3.26
CA ARG A 44 -5.37 -4.71 -4.39
C ARG A 44 -4.47 -5.67 -5.15
N LEU A 45 -3.73 -6.53 -4.45
CA LEU A 45 -2.86 -7.54 -5.07
C LEU A 45 -3.67 -8.58 -5.84
N LEU A 46 -4.70 -9.17 -5.21
CA LEU A 46 -5.59 -10.14 -5.82
C LEU A 46 -6.19 -9.63 -7.13
N ARG A 47 -6.57 -8.35 -7.17
CA ARG A 47 -7.03 -7.79 -8.43
C ARG A 47 -5.90 -7.52 -9.42
N ARG A 48 -4.86 -6.80 -8.99
CA ARG A 48 -3.80 -6.35 -9.90
C ARG A 48 -3.14 -7.53 -10.60
N ASP A 49 -2.86 -8.59 -9.83
CA ASP A 49 -2.04 -9.71 -10.27
C ASP A 49 -2.88 -10.91 -10.75
N LEU A 50 -4.05 -11.14 -10.16
CA LEU A 50 -4.89 -12.31 -10.48
C LEU A 50 -6.24 -11.93 -11.12
N GLY A 51 -6.57 -10.64 -11.20
CA GLY A 51 -7.86 -10.17 -11.69
C GLY A 51 -9.06 -10.63 -10.83
N ILE A 52 -8.84 -11.03 -9.58
CA ILE A 52 -9.88 -11.56 -8.68
C ILE A 52 -10.56 -10.42 -7.90
N ARG A 53 -11.89 -10.50 -7.71
CA ARG A 53 -12.69 -9.58 -6.90
C ARG A 53 -13.45 -10.33 -5.80
N LEU A 54 -13.11 -10.06 -4.54
CA LEU A 54 -13.86 -10.63 -3.40
C LEU A 54 -15.28 -10.05 -3.32
N SER A 55 -16.21 -10.90 -2.90
CA SER A 55 -17.65 -10.57 -2.80
C SER A 55 -18.26 -10.73 -1.40
N CYS A 56 -17.54 -11.35 -0.45
CA CYS A 56 -18.03 -11.68 0.89
C CYS A 56 -16.91 -11.63 1.95
N LEU A 57 -16.32 -10.46 2.14
CA LEU A 57 -15.23 -10.24 3.09
C LEU A 57 -15.71 -10.16 4.53
N PHE A 58 -15.03 -10.87 5.42
CA PHE A 58 -14.99 -10.59 6.85
C PHE A 58 -13.56 -10.16 7.22
N ASP A 59 -13.37 -8.89 7.57
CA ASP A 59 -12.06 -8.38 8.01
C ASP A 59 -11.96 -8.33 9.53
N THR A 60 -11.11 -9.19 10.10
CA THR A 60 -10.88 -9.28 11.55
C THR A 60 -10.23 -8.02 12.14
N GLN A 61 -9.49 -7.23 11.35
CA GLN A 61 -8.95 -5.94 11.80
C GLN A 61 -10.05 -4.89 11.94
N ILE A 62 -10.99 -4.85 10.98
CA ILE A 62 -12.18 -3.99 11.07
C ILE A 62 -13.04 -4.42 12.27
N ALA A 63 -13.28 -5.73 12.42
CA ALA A 63 -14.03 -6.27 13.55
C ALA A 63 -13.40 -5.89 14.90
N ALA A 64 -12.08 -6.04 15.04
CA ALA A 64 -11.35 -5.61 16.23
C ALA A 64 -11.52 -4.11 16.53
N ALA A 65 -11.47 -3.25 15.51
CA ALA A 65 -11.64 -1.81 15.67
C ALA A 65 -13.06 -1.45 16.12
N LEU A 66 -14.09 -2.13 15.59
CA LEU A 66 -15.50 -1.94 15.96
C LEU A 66 -15.81 -2.51 17.37
N LEU A 67 -15.06 -3.52 17.81
CA LEU A 67 -15.10 -4.04 19.18
C LEU A 67 -14.37 -3.16 20.19
N GLY A 68 -13.59 -2.18 19.73
CA GLY A 68 -12.84 -1.27 20.60
C GLY A 68 -11.53 -1.84 21.12
N ARG A 69 -10.93 -2.80 20.40
CA ARG A 69 -9.61 -3.34 20.78
C ARG A 69 -8.52 -2.28 20.66
N GLU A 70 -7.60 -2.25 21.61
CA GLU A 70 -6.46 -1.32 21.59
C GLU A 70 -5.44 -1.71 20.52
N SER A 71 -5.15 -3.01 20.41
CA SER A 71 -4.24 -3.57 19.41
C SER A 71 -5.04 -4.23 18.29
N LEU A 72 -4.78 -3.80 17.06
CA LEU A 72 -5.49 -4.27 15.86
C LEU A 72 -4.71 -5.27 15.03
N GLY A 73 -3.47 -5.60 15.39
CA GLY A 73 -2.64 -6.55 14.64
C GLY A 73 -2.97 -7.99 14.97
N LEU A 74 -2.92 -8.88 13.97
CA LEU A 74 -3.25 -10.30 14.12
C LEU A 74 -2.54 -10.97 15.30
N ALA A 75 -1.22 -10.79 15.42
CA ALA A 75 -0.45 -11.39 16.52
C ALA A 75 -0.93 -10.95 17.91
N ALA A 76 -1.36 -9.70 18.06
CA ALA A 76 -1.91 -9.21 19.32
C ALA A 76 -3.29 -9.81 19.59
N LEU A 77 -4.13 -9.88 18.57
CA LEU A 77 -5.46 -10.50 18.69
C LEU A 77 -5.35 -11.98 19.03
N LEU A 78 -4.48 -12.75 18.38
CA LEU A 78 -4.30 -14.16 18.72
C LEU A 78 -3.73 -14.37 20.13
N GLN A 79 -2.87 -13.47 20.59
CA GLN A 79 -2.40 -13.49 21.97
C GLN A 79 -3.55 -13.21 22.95
N ASP A 80 -4.41 -12.23 22.66
CA ASP A 80 -5.51 -11.82 23.54
C ASP A 80 -6.62 -12.88 23.60
N TYR A 81 -6.99 -13.46 22.46
CA TYR A 81 -8.10 -14.44 22.38
C TYR A 81 -7.68 -15.86 22.74
N TYR A 82 -6.45 -16.26 22.41
CA TYR A 82 -6.01 -17.66 22.51
C TYR A 82 -4.72 -17.87 23.31
N GLY A 83 -4.06 -16.80 23.76
CA GLY A 83 -2.75 -16.89 24.41
C GLY A 83 -1.62 -17.29 23.44
N ILE A 84 -1.85 -17.19 22.13
CA ILE A 84 -0.90 -17.63 21.10
C ILE A 84 0.06 -16.50 20.75
N THR A 85 1.37 -16.74 20.93
CA THR A 85 2.41 -15.81 20.51
C THR A 85 2.92 -16.16 19.11
N LEU A 86 2.61 -15.32 18.11
CA LEU A 86 3.20 -15.46 16.78
C LEU A 86 4.66 -14.98 16.75
N SER A 87 5.54 -15.78 16.13
CA SER A 87 6.92 -15.40 15.87
C SER A 87 6.99 -14.27 14.86
N LYS A 88 7.78 -13.22 15.10
CA LYS A 88 8.00 -12.11 14.15
C LYS A 88 9.15 -12.38 13.17
N LYS A 89 9.78 -13.55 13.24
CA LYS A 89 11.08 -13.85 12.60
C LYS A 89 11.05 -13.73 11.07
N HIS A 90 9.92 -14.04 10.43
CA HIS A 90 9.81 -14.11 8.96
C HIS A 90 9.01 -12.96 8.33
N GLN A 91 8.60 -11.95 9.11
CA GLN A 91 7.85 -10.80 8.60
C GLN A 91 8.61 -10.02 7.50
N ARG A 92 9.95 -10.02 7.55
CA ARG A 92 10.84 -9.35 6.57
C ARG A 92 11.67 -10.35 5.75
N ALA A 93 11.27 -11.61 5.69
CA ALA A 93 11.96 -12.63 4.92
C ALA A 93 11.79 -12.40 3.42
N ASP A 94 12.72 -12.95 2.62
CA ASP A 94 12.61 -12.96 1.17
C ASP A 94 11.66 -14.08 0.73
N TRP A 95 10.40 -13.72 0.49
CA TRP A 95 9.33 -14.65 0.07
C TRP A 95 9.45 -15.11 -1.40
N ALA A 96 10.39 -14.55 -2.17
CA ALA A 96 10.70 -15.03 -3.52
C ALA A 96 11.69 -16.20 -3.52
N MET A 97 12.38 -16.47 -2.40
CA MET A 97 13.32 -17.58 -2.27
C MET A 97 12.64 -18.94 -2.50
N ARG A 98 13.31 -19.84 -3.22
CA ARG A 98 12.88 -21.24 -3.37
C ARG A 98 14.04 -22.21 -3.11
N PRO A 99 13.81 -23.32 -2.37
CA PRO A 99 12.58 -23.63 -1.61
C PRO A 99 12.39 -22.70 -0.40
N LEU A 100 11.15 -22.53 0.06
CA LEU A 100 10.88 -21.85 1.34
C LEU A 100 11.38 -22.72 2.49
N THR A 101 11.89 -22.10 3.55
CA THR A 101 12.29 -22.82 4.77
C THR A 101 11.06 -23.23 5.59
N GLU A 102 11.18 -24.27 6.42
CA GLU A 102 10.08 -24.75 7.28
C GLU A 102 9.49 -23.63 8.14
N GLY A 103 10.32 -22.82 8.80
CA GLY A 103 9.85 -21.71 9.62
C GLY A 103 9.11 -20.61 8.84
N MET A 104 9.38 -20.46 7.53
CA MET A 104 8.59 -19.57 6.67
C MET A 104 7.23 -20.17 6.33
N LEU A 105 7.17 -21.47 6.09
CA LEU A 105 5.91 -22.19 5.85
C LEU A 105 5.01 -22.15 7.08
N GLU A 106 5.56 -22.43 8.27
CA GLU A 106 4.87 -22.34 9.56
C GLU A 106 4.34 -20.92 9.81
N TYR A 107 5.18 -19.90 9.59
CA TYR A 107 4.78 -18.50 9.73
C TYR A 107 3.62 -18.16 8.79
N ALA A 108 3.72 -18.54 7.51
CA ALA A 108 2.68 -18.28 6.53
C ALA A 108 1.37 -19.01 6.88
N ALA A 109 1.43 -20.26 7.32
CA ALA A 109 0.26 -21.01 7.76
C ALA A 109 -0.44 -20.33 8.96
N ALA A 110 0.35 -19.82 9.90
CA ALA A 110 -0.15 -19.17 11.11
C ALA A 110 -0.96 -17.88 10.85
N ASP A 111 -0.74 -17.21 9.72
CA ASP A 111 -1.49 -16.00 9.34
C ASP A 111 -2.97 -16.28 9.00
N THR A 112 -3.33 -17.54 8.67
CA THR A 112 -4.69 -17.90 8.24
C THR A 112 -5.36 -18.96 9.10
N GLN A 113 -4.59 -19.85 9.74
CA GLN A 113 -5.14 -21.04 10.40
C GLN A 113 -6.08 -20.77 11.59
N TYR A 114 -6.06 -19.56 12.16
CA TYR A 114 -6.90 -19.17 13.30
C TYR A 114 -7.97 -18.15 12.95
N LEU A 115 -8.02 -17.69 11.69
CA LEU A 115 -8.90 -16.58 11.31
C LEU A 115 -10.39 -16.95 11.40
N ARG A 116 -10.73 -18.21 11.13
CA ARG A 116 -12.11 -18.71 11.19
C ARG A 116 -12.66 -18.70 12.61
N GLU A 117 -11.91 -19.26 13.56
CA GLU A 117 -12.28 -19.28 14.97
C GLU A 117 -12.36 -17.84 15.51
N LEU A 118 -11.42 -16.98 15.08
CA LEU A 118 -11.39 -15.59 15.47
C LEU A 118 -12.62 -14.82 14.94
N SER A 119 -13.01 -15.05 13.68
CA SER A 119 -14.18 -14.39 13.09
C SER A 119 -15.48 -14.80 13.78
N VAL A 120 -15.64 -16.08 14.14
CA VAL A 120 -16.82 -16.57 14.87
C VAL A 120 -16.95 -15.89 16.24
N GLN A 121 -15.86 -15.80 17.00
CA GLN A 121 -15.86 -15.15 18.31
C GLN A 121 -16.13 -13.64 18.18
N MET A 122 -15.43 -12.96 17.28
CA MET A 122 -15.64 -11.53 17.04
C MET A 122 -17.06 -11.21 16.56
N ARG A 123 -17.65 -12.04 15.70
CA ARG A 123 -19.05 -11.88 15.25
C ARG A 123 -20.02 -11.97 16.42
N THR A 124 -19.80 -12.93 17.32
CA THR A 124 -20.64 -13.09 18.52
C THR A 124 -20.59 -11.84 19.40
N GLU A 125 -19.39 -11.30 19.63
CA GLU A 125 -19.22 -10.05 20.39
C GLU A 125 -19.81 -8.83 19.70
N LEU A 126 -19.68 -8.73 18.37
CA LEU A 126 -20.27 -7.65 17.59
C LEU A 126 -21.80 -7.69 17.66
N ARG A 127 -22.39 -8.88 17.58
CA ARG A 127 -23.84 -9.09 17.79
C ARG A 127 -24.29 -8.63 19.17
N ALA A 128 -23.56 -9.01 20.22
CA ALA A 128 -23.86 -8.58 21.58
C ALA A 128 -23.81 -7.06 21.76
N LYS A 129 -23.01 -6.35 20.93
CA LYS A 129 -22.92 -4.88 20.91
C LYS A 129 -23.85 -4.22 19.87
N GLY A 130 -24.59 -4.98 19.07
CA GLY A 130 -25.43 -4.45 17.98
C GLY A 130 -24.64 -3.85 16.81
N ARG A 131 -23.43 -4.34 16.53
CA ARG A 131 -22.48 -3.75 15.56
C ARG A 131 -22.16 -4.64 14.36
N GLU A 132 -22.81 -5.79 14.23
CA GLU A 132 -22.56 -6.70 13.09
C GLU A 132 -22.86 -6.02 11.74
N ALA A 133 -23.96 -5.25 11.67
CA ALA A 133 -24.29 -4.49 10.46
C ALA A 133 -23.19 -3.49 10.07
N TRP A 134 -22.56 -2.85 11.06
CA TRP A 134 -21.44 -1.92 10.80
C TRP A 134 -20.26 -2.65 10.17
N LEU A 135 -19.93 -3.85 10.65
CA LEU A 135 -18.86 -4.65 10.05
C LEU A 135 -19.15 -4.97 8.58
N VAL A 136 -20.39 -5.36 8.27
CA VAL A 136 -20.82 -5.68 6.90
C VAL A 136 -20.68 -4.47 5.99
N GLU A 137 -21.13 -3.29 6.44
CA GLU A 137 -21.00 -2.03 5.68
C GLU A 137 -19.53 -1.69 5.41
N GLU A 138 -18.67 -1.80 6.42
CA GLU A 138 -17.25 -1.46 6.32
C GLU A 138 -16.47 -2.44 5.42
N CYS A 139 -16.75 -3.74 5.51
CA CYS A 139 -16.14 -4.75 4.65
C CYS A 139 -16.56 -4.55 3.18
N ARG A 140 -17.85 -4.27 2.94
CA ARG A 140 -18.35 -3.96 1.60
C ARG A 140 -17.73 -2.68 1.03
N ALA A 141 -17.60 -1.63 1.84
CA ALA A 141 -16.92 -0.40 1.43
C ALA A 141 -15.46 -0.67 1.05
N LEU A 142 -14.79 -1.59 1.74
CA LEU A 142 -13.42 -1.99 1.43
C LEU A 142 -13.34 -2.74 0.08
N GLU A 143 -14.24 -3.69 -0.18
CA GLU A 143 -14.38 -4.38 -1.47
C GLU A 143 -14.61 -3.39 -2.63
N GLU A 144 -15.50 -2.42 -2.45
CA GLU A 144 -15.81 -1.39 -3.44
C GLU A 144 -14.67 -0.38 -3.63
N SER A 145 -13.97 0.01 -2.56
CA SER A 145 -12.84 0.94 -2.64
C SER A 145 -11.63 0.33 -3.35
N SER A 146 -11.45 -0.98 -3.19
CA SER A 146 -10.48 -1.70 -3.99
C SER A 146 -10.86 -1.55 -5.48
N SER A 147 -12.17 -1.63 -5.82
CA SER A 147 -12.80 -1.57 -7.18
C SER A 147 -12.52 -0.28 -7.94
N SER A 148 -12.56 0.87 -7.27
CA SER A 148 -12.49 2.19 -7.92
C SER A 148 -11.07 2.78 -8.04
N ARG A 149 -10.10 2.33 -7.22
CA ARG A 149 -8.75 2.94 -7.17
C ARG A 149 -7.83 2.64 -8.35
N GLN A 150 -8.25 1.81 -9.32
CA GLN A 150 -7.45 1.57 -10.53
C GLN A 150 -7.43 2.75 -11.51
N GLU A 151 -8.36 3.71 -11.39
CA GLU A 151 -8.51 4.81 -12.36
C GLU A 151 -8.13 6.20 -11.82
N SER A 152 -8.03 6.37 -10.51
CA SER A 152 -7.80 7.67 -9.86
C SER A 152 -6.33 8.10 -9.93
N GLU A 153 -5.96 8.68 -11.07
CA GLU A 153 -4.75 9.47 -11.34
C GLU A 153 -3.44 8.71 -11.10
N ARG A 154 -2.70 8.39 -12.19
CA ARG A 154 -1.26 8.09 -12.08
C ARG A 154 -0.60 9.33 -11.46
N ILE A 155 -0.43 9.32 -10.14
CA ILE A 155 0.25 10.38 -9.39
C ILE A 155 1.63 10.54 -10.03
N ASP A 156 1.90 11.72 -10.57
CA ASP A 156 3.17 12.00 -11.23
C ASP A 156 4.32 11.67 -10.25
N PRO A 157 5.25 10.77 -10.61
CA PRO A 157 6.27 10.27 -9.69
C PRO A 157 7.13 11.39 -9.09
N VAL A 158 7.25 12.55 -9.75
CA VAL A 158 7.99 13.70 -9.22
C VAL A 158 7.41 14.22 -7.90
N THR A 159 6.10 14.03 -7.64
CA THR A 159 5.47 14.53 -6.40
C THR A 159 5.87 13.73 -5.16
N ARG A 160 6.47 12.56 -5.35
CA ARG A 160 6.95 11.70 -4.26
C ARG A 160 8.39 12.00 -3.86
N VAL A 161 9.12 12.76 -4.68
CA VAL A 161 10.52 13.10 -4.46
C VAL A 161 10.61 14.39 -3.63
N LYS A 162 11.16 14.28 -2.42
CA LYS A 162 11.40 15.45 -1.55
C LYS A 162 12.36 16.43 -2.24
N GLY A 163 12.01 17.71 -2.26
CA GLY A 163 12.78 18.77 -2.94
C GLY A 163 12.41 19.00 -4.42
N ALA A 164 11.67 18.09 -5.06
CA ALA A 164 11.29 18.23 -6.47
C ALA A 164 10.39 19.46 -6.75
N ARG A 165 9.68 19.94 -5.73
CA ARG A 165 8.79 21.12 -5.83
C ARG A 165 9.55 22.43 -6.06
N GLU A 166 10.81 22.49 -5.65
CA GLU A 166 11.67 23.69 -5.76
C GLU A 166 12.40 23.75 -7.11
N LEU A 167 12.31 22.67 -7.92
CA LEU A 167 12.97 22.57 -9.21
C LEU A 167 12.30 23.44 -10.27
N ARG A 168 13.11 24.00 -11.17
CA ARG A 168 12.64 24.72 -12.36
C ARG A 168 11.98 23.76 -13.35
N PRO A 169 11.08 24.21 -14.24
CA PRO A 169 10.36 23.33 -15.18
C PRO A 169 11.25 22.36 -15.98
N ARG A 170 12.43 22.84 -16.39
CA ARG A 170 13.42 22.02 -17.10
C ARG A 170 14.00 20.90 -16.22
N GLN A 171 14.34 21.21 -14.98
CA GLN A 171 14.82 20.22 -14.00
C GLN A 171 13.71 19.24 -13.61
N VAL A 172 12.46 19.69 -13.48
CA VAL A 172 11.32 18.79 -13.26
C VAL A 172 11.15 17.83 -14.43
N THR A 173 11.25 18.32 -15.66
CA THR A 173 11.17 17.50 -16.87
C THR A 173 12.29 16.45 -16.91
N ALA A 174 13.52 16.85 -16.58
CA ALA A 174 14.67 15.95 -16.48
C ALA A 174 14.48 14.91 -15.37
N LEU A 175 14.01 15.32 -14.20
CA LEU A 175 13.70 14.41 -13.10
C LEU A 175 12.62 13.40 -13.48
N ARG A 176 11.57 13.83 -14.17
CA ARG A 176 10.50 12.92 -14.62
C ARG A 176 11.05 11.84 -15.57
N ARG A 177 11.87 12.22 -16.55
CA ARG A 177 12.51 11.25 -17.46
C ARG A 177 13.52 10.35 -16.73
N ALA A 178 14.28 10.89 -15.79
CA ALA A 178 15.22 10.12 -14.98
C ALA A 178 14.49 9.10 -14.07
N LEU A 179 13.34 9.47 -13.50
CA LEU A 179 12.49 8.57 -12.71
C LEU A 179 11.92 7.44 -13.57
N GLN A 180 11.48 7.74 -14.80
CA GLN A 180 11.01 6.73 -15.76
C GLN A 180 12.13 5.76 -16.15
N TRP A 181 13.34 6.26 -16.40
CA TRP A 181 14.50 5.42 -16.67
C TRP A 181 14.85 4.51 -15.49
N ARG A 182 14.82 5.05 -14.26
CA ARG A 182 15.03 4.24 -13.05
C ARG A 182 13.98 3.14 -12.93
N ASP A 183 12.72 3.44 -13.24
CA ASP A 183 11.61 2.48 -13.21
C ASP A 183 11.82 1.35 -14.22
N GLN A 184 12.16 1.68 -15.47
CA GLN A 184 12.50 0.70 -16.50
C GLN A 184 13.68 -0.20 -16.09
N LEU A 185 14.72 0.39 -15.52
CA LEU A 185 15.89 -0.37 -15.08
C LEU A 185 15.60 -1.25 -13.85
N ALA A 186 14.75 -0.78 -12.95
CA ALA A 186 14.25 -1.53 -11.80
C ALA A 186 13.42 -2.74 -12.24
N MET A 187 12.49 -2.54 -13.18
CA MET A 187 11.69 -3.62 -13.78
C MET A 187 12.57 -4.65 -14.48
N ALA A 188 13.51 -4.21 -15.32
CA ALA A 188 14.41 -5.11 -16.05
C ALA A 188 15.32 -5.94 -15.13
N LYS A 189 15.64 -5.43 -13.93
CA LYS A 189 16.50 -6.11 -12.95
C LYS A 189 15.71 -6.80 -11.83
N ASP A 190 14.38 -6.75 -11.87
CA ASP A 190 13.48 -7.19 -10.80
C ASP A 190 13.93 -6.69 -9.41
N LYS A 191 14.15 -5.38 -9.31
CA LYS A 191 14.64 -4.71 -8.09
C LYS A 191 13.76 -3.54 -7.73
N ALA A 192 13.56 -3.32 -6.43
CA ALA A 192 12.94 -2.10 -5.94
C ALA A 192 13.71 -0.85 -6.38
N LEU A 193 13.00 0.24 -6.68
CA LEU A 193 13.57 1.50 -7.21
C LEU A 193 14.78 2.01 -6.42
N PHE A 194 14.70 1.99 -5.09
CA PHE A 194 15.78 2.47 -4.21
C PHE A 194 17.05 1.61 -4.27
N ARG A 195 16.96 0.34 -4.70
CA ARG A 195 18.13 -0.53 -4.95
C ARG A 195 18.81 -0.22 -6.28
N ILE A 196 18.17 0.51 -7.19
CA ILE A 196 18.80 1.05 -8.39
C ILE A 196 19.53 2.34 -8.03
N VAL A 197 18.81 3.36 -7.57
CA VAL A 197 19.35 4.62 -7.05
C VAL A 197 18.28 5.33 -6.22
N GLY A 198 18.68 5.89 -5.08
CA GLY A 198 17.77 6.64 -4.20
C GLY A 198 17.26 7.95 -4.82
N ASP A 199 16.14 8.46 -4.30
CA ASP A 199 15.53 9.71 -4.80
C ASP A 199 16.47 10.92 -4.66
N GLY A 200 17.20 11.03 -3.55
CA GLY A 200 18.14 12.12 -3.29
C GLY A 200 19.27 12.19 -4.32
N PRO A 201 20.10 11.14 -4.46
CA PRO A 201 21.17 11.11 -5.47
C PRO A 201 20.68 11.29 -6.91
N LEU A 202 19.48 10.79 -7.25
CA LEU A 202 18.90 10.98 -8.58
C LEU A 202 18.48 12.44 -8.82
N LEU A 203 17.89 13.09 -7.81
CA LEU A 203 17.55 14.52 -7.87
C LEU A 203 18.80 15.38 -7.96
N GLU A 204 19.85 15.06 -7.19
CA GLU A 204 21.14 15.76 -7.25
C GLU A 204 21.79 15.62 -8.62
N ALA A 205 21.75 14.44 -9.25
CA ALA A 205 22.23 14.23 -10.62
C ALA A 205 21.50 15.13 -11.62
N VAL A 206 20.19 15.30 -11.47
CA VAL A 206 19.39 16.20 -12.33
C VAL A 206 19.75 17.67 -12.10
N VAL A 207 20.02 18.07 -10.85
CA VAL A 207 20.41 19.44 -10.51
C VAL A 207 21.82 19.76 -11.02
N MET A 208 22.75 18.81 -10.85
CA MET A 208 24.14 18.91 -11.29
C MET A 208 24.27 18.94 -12.82
N ASN A 209 23.36 18.27 -13.54
CA ASN A 209 23.34 18.18 -15.01
C ASN A 209 24.68 17.68 -15.59
N PRO A 210 25.07 16.42 -15.28
CA PRO A 210 26.37 15.87 -15.68
C PRO A 210 26.52 15.78 -17.19
N HIS A 211 27.74 15.98 -17.67
CA HIS A 211 28.10 15.78 -19.08
C HIS A 211 28.80 14.45 -19.34
N ARG A 212 29.35 13.81 -18.29
CA ARG A 212 30.02 12.52 -18.37
C ARG A 212 29.58 11.60 -17.22
N PRO A 213 29.54 10.26 -17.42
CA PRO A 213 29.14 9.32 -16.38
C PRO A 213 30.03 9.37 -15.13
N GLN A 214 31.30 9.77 -15.26
CA GLN A 214 32.24 9.88 -14.14
C GLN A 214 31.82 10.96 -13.13
N GLU A 215 31.17 12.03 -13.59
CA GLU A 215 30.68 13.12 -12.73
C GLU A 215 29.60 12.61 -11.76
N LEU A 216 28.88 11.55 -12.10
CA LEU A 216 27.89 10.92 -11.20
C LEU A 216 28.54 10.36 -9.92
N LEU A 217 29.84 10.06 -9.94
CA LEU A 217 30.56 9.55 -8.77
C LEU A 217 30.84 10.63 -7.72
N GLU A 218 30.73 11.91 -8.09
CA GLU A 218 30.86 13.04 -7.16
C GLU A 218 29.64 13.18 -6.24
N ILE A 219 28.51 12.60 -6.65
CA ILE A 219 27.24 12.65 -5.92
C ILE A 219 27.27 11.62 -4.79
N LYS A 220 27.13 12.11 -3.55
CA LYS A 220 27.14 11.26 -2.36
C LYS A 220 25.99 10.24 -2.41
N GLY A 221 26.35 8.96 -2.40
CA GLY A 221 25.38 7.86 -2.39
C GLY A 221 24.86 7.46 -3.77
N PHE A 222 25.43 7.99 -4.85
CA PHE A 222 25.17 7.48 -6.19
C PHE A 222 25.90 6.13 -6.39
N PRO A 223 25.22 5.05 -6.79
CA PRO A 223 25.87 3.73 -6.88
C PRO A 223 26.93 3.68 -7.99
N GLU A 224 28.17 3.32 -7.65
CA GLU A 224 29.28 3.28 -8.63
C GLU A 224 29.01 2.34 -9.80
N GLY A 225 28.48 1.15 -9.52
CA GLY A 225 28.13 0.18 -10.56
C GLY A 225 27.05 0.71 -11.52
N LEU A 226 26.16 1.58 -11.04
CA LEU A 226 25.16 2.23 -11.89
C LEU A 226 25.81 3.29 -12.77
N ALA A 227 26.67 4.14 -12.20
CA ALA A 227 27.40 5.16 -12.95
C ALA A 227 28.25 4.55 -14.09
N ARG A 228 28.92 3.42 -13.82
CA ARG A 228 29.76 2.72 -14.82
C ARG A 228 28.94 2.03 -15.91
N ASN A 229 27.88 1.32 -15.54
CA ASN A 229 27.17 0.43 -16.48
C ASN A 229 25.99 1.10 -17.20
N ASN A 230 25.34 2.07 -16.56
CA ASN A 230 24.12 2.72 -17.06
C ASN A 230 24.18 4.26 -16.95
N GLY A 231 25.29 4.84 -16.47
CA GLY A 231 25.39 6.28 -16.26
C GLY A 231 25.34 7.10 -17.56
N ALA A 232 25.80 6.52 -18.68
CA ALA A 232 25.70 7.14 -20.00
C ALA A 232 24.24 7.41 -20.40
N ASP A 233 23.33 6.47 -20.11
CA ASP A 233 21.90 6.62 -20.39
C ASP A 233 21.32 7.80 -19.60
N LEU A 234 21.63 7.89 -18.31
CA LEU A 234 21.14 8.97 -17.45
C LEU A 234 21.68 10.34 -17.90
N VAL A 235 22.97 10.44 -18.20
CA VAL A 235 23.61 11.65 -18.73
C VAL A 235 22.95 12.09 -20.02
N GLN A 236 22.70 11.15 -20.95
CA GLN A 236 22.01 11.44 -22.20
C GLN A 236 20.57 11.91 -21.98
N ILE A 237 19.84 11.29 -21.05
CA ILE A 237 18.47 11.68 -20.69
C ILE A 237 18.45 13.11 -20.16
N VAL A 238 19.28 13.42 -19.17
CA VAL A 238 19.34 14.76 -18.56
C VAL A 238 19.79 15.80 -19.59
N GLY A 239 20.84 15.50 -20.37
CA GLY A 239 21.33 16.36 -21.45
C GLY A 239 20.35 16.54 -22.61
N SER A 240 19.47 15.57 -22.88
CA SER A 240 18.40 15.72 -23.89
C SER A 240 17.40 16.80 -23.51
N VAL A 241 17.13 16.96 -22.22
CA VAL A 241 16.17 17.94 -21.69
C VAL A 241 16.72 19.37 -21.76
N ALA A 242 18.05 19.54 -21.73
CA ALA A 242 18.68 20.84 -21.93
C ALA A 242 18.34 21.47 -23.29
N ARG A 243 18.08 20.64 -24.31
CA ARG A 243 17.81 21.07 -25.70
C ARG A 243 16.33 21.33 -26.02
N LEU A 244 15.43 21.04 -25.10
CA LEU A 244 13.98 21.21 -25.32
C LEU A 244 13.59 22.70 -25.37
N GLN A 245 12.61 23.03 -26.20
CA GLN A 245 11.95 24.33 -26.20
C GLN A 245 11.14 24.51 -24.89
N GLU A 246 10.86 25.76 -24.49
CA GLU A 246 10.10 26.03 -23.27
C GLU A 246 8.68 25.44 -23.30
N SER A 247 8.06 25.38 -24.48
CA SER A 247 6.75 24.77 -24.71
C SER A 247 6.71 23.25 -24.48
N GLU A 248 7.86 22.58 -24.55
CA GLU A 248 7.98 21.14 -24.33
C GLU A 248 8.27 20.80 -22.86
N LEU A 249 8.53 21.82 -22.03
CA LEU A 249 8.84 21.63 -20.62
C LEU A 249 7.57 21.36 -19.82
N GLN A 250 7.64 20.33 -18.99
CA GLN A 250 6.59 19.98 -18.04
C GLN A 250 7.01 20.44 -16.65
N SER A 251 6.28 21.42 -16.11
CA SER A 251 6.47 21.92 -14.76
C SER A 251 6.09 20.88 -13.70
N TYR A 252 6.41 21.20 -12.44
CA TYR A 252 5.93 20.42 -11.31
C TYR A 252 4.40 20.41 -11.36
N PRO A 253 3.74 19.24 -11.19
CA PRO A 253 2.29 19.15 -11.27
C PRO A 253 1.69 20.17 -10.32
N SER A 254 1.18 21.23 -10.92
CA SER A 254 0.30 22.13 -10.23
C SER A 254 -1.00 21.37 -10.27
N ARG A 255 -1.40 20.78 -9.13
CA ARG A 255 -2.83 20.48 -8.97
C ARG A 255 -3.53 21.77 -9.41
N PRO A 256 -4.54 21.73 -10.30
CA PRO A 256 -5.35 22.90 -10.51
C PRO A 256 -5.64 23.39 -9.10
N ARG A 257 -5.24 24.64 -8.83
CA ARG A 257 -5.73 25.31 -7.65
C ARG A 257 -7.22 25.43 -7.93
N ASP A 258 -7.97 24.35 -7.72
CA ASP A 258 -9.10 24.52 -6.85
C ASP A 258 -8.50 25.27 -5.69
N LYS A 259 -8.93 26.51 -5.53
CA LYS A 259 -8.62 27.24 -4.33
C LYS A 259 -9.27 26.39 -3.27
N SER A 260 -8.54 25.37 -2.78
CA SER A 260 -8.54 24.96 -1.41
C SER A 260 -8.26 26.27 -0.70
N ARG A 261 -9.34 27.03 -0.54
CA ARG A 261 -9.53 27.98 0.52
C ARG A 261 -8.95 27.20 1.67
N ARG A 262 -7.79 27.65 2.15
CA ARG A 262 -7.44 27.37 3.54
C ARG A 262 -8.76 27.47 4.28
N PRO A 263 -9.21 26.37 4.92
CA PRO A 263 -10.59 26.32 5.40
C PRO A 263 -10.82 27.63 6.14
N THR A 264 -11.93 28.31 5.84
CA THR A 264 -12.15 29.61 6.48
C THR A 264 -12.13 29.39 7.98
N PRO A 265 -11.81 30.40 8.81
CA PRO A 265 -11.83 30.23 10.26
C PRO A 265 -13.14 29.58 10.76
N GLU A 266 -14.26 29.85 10.10
CA GLU A 266 -15.55 29.21 10.35
C GLU A 266 -15.57 27.71 9.99
N ALA A 267 -14.96 27.31 8.87
CA ALA A 267 -14.84 25.91 8.48
C ALA A 267 -13.86 25.13 9.38
N GLU A 268 -12.78 25.78 9.84
CA GLU A 268 -11.85 25.20 10.83
C GLU A 268 -12.57 25.01 12.18
N ALA A 269 -13.32 26.03 12.64
CA ALA A 269 -14.12 25.94 13.86
C ALA A 269 -15.18 24.84 13.77
N LEU A 270 -15.93 24.76 12.66
CA LEU A 270 -16.90 23.69 12.43
C LEU A 270 -16.25 22.30 12.43
N LEU A 271 -15.08 22.15 11.80
CA LEU A 271 -14.34 20.89 11.82
C LEU A 271 -13.94 20.50 13.24
N ASP A 272 -13.52 21.46 14.06
CA ASP A 272 -13.17 21.21 15.45
C ASP A 272 -14.38 20.86 16.32
N GLU A 273 -15.53 21.50 16.10
CA GLU A 273 -16.81 21.10 16.71
C GLU A 273 -17.21 19.67 16.32
N LEU A 274 -17.12 19.32 15.04
CA LEU A 274 -17.40 17.96 14.55
C LEU A 274 -16.44 16.93 15.15
N LYS A 275 -15.15 17.28 15.34
CA LYS A 275 -14.19 16.41 16.04
C LYS A 275 -14.60 16.19 17.49
N VAL A 276 -15.11 17.21 18.19
CA VAL A 276 -15.60 17.08 19.57
C VAL A 276 -16.76 16.11 19.63
N VAL A 277 -17.78 16.29 18.77
CA VAL A 277 -18.95 15.38 18.69
C VAL A 277 -18.51 13.95 18.37
N ARG A 278 -17.65 13.77 17.35
CA ARG A 278 -17.09 12.46 17.01
C ARG A 278 -16.38 11.83 18.19
N ASN A 279 -15.54 12.57 18.90
CA ASN A 279 -14.77 12.05 20.03
C ASN A 279 -15.67 11.64 21.20
N ALA A 280 -16.71 12.41 21.49
CA ALA A 280 -17.70 12.10 22.51
C ALA A 280 -18.43 10.79 22.17
N GLN A 281 -18.94 10.67 20.95
CA GLN A 281 -19.64 9.45 20.51
C GLN A 281 -18.70 8.24 20.42
N ALA A 282 -17.44 8.41 19.98
CA ALA A 282 -16.46 7.33 19.99
C ALA A 282 -16.18 6.82 21.41
N LYS A 283 -16.10 7.72 22.40
CA LYS A 283 -15.95 7.37 23.81
C LYS A 283 -17.16 6.62 24.34
N GLU A 284 -18.37 7.08 24.05
CA GLU A 284 -19.63 6.42 24.44
C GLU A 284 -19.75 5.01 23.86
N LEU A 285 -19.35 4.85 22.60
CA LEU A 285 -19.32 3.55 21.92
C LEU A 285 -18.10 2.69 22.30
N GLY A 286 -17.14 3.22 23.07
CA GLY A 286 -15.92 2.50 23.42
C GLY A 286 -15.11 2.07 22.19
N ILE A 287 -15.03 2.91 21.16
CA ILE A 287 -14.24 2.67 19.94
C ILE A 287 -13.19 3.77 19.73
N ALA A 288 -12.15 3.49 18.96
CA ALA A 288 -11.12 4.47 18.66
C ALA A 288 -11.68 5.64 17.82
N ARG A 289 -11.19 6.87 18.09
CA ARG A 289 -11.65 8.11 17.43
C ARG A 289 -11.51 8.07 15.90
N GLY A 290 -10.52 7.32 15.39
CA GLY A 290 -10.24 7.18 13.97
C GLY A 290 -11.16 6.20 13.23
N THR A 291 -11.77 5.25 13.94
CA THR A 291 -12.64 4.21 13.34
C THR A 291 -13.86 4.83 12.67
N ARG A 292 -14.36 5.96 13.18
CA ARG A 292 -15.58 6.61 12.69
C ARG A 292 -15.40 7.54 11.49
N MET A 293 -14.18 7.86 11.08
CA MET A 293 -13.91 8.93 10.09
C MET A 293 -13.41 8.41 8.74
N ARG A 294 -13.17 7.10 8.59
CA ARG A 294 -12.49 6.56 7.42
C ARG A 294 -13.44 6.02 6.35
N TYR A 295 -14.73 5.81 6.68
CA TYR A 295 -15.61 5.00 5.83
C TYR A 295 -17.08 5.46 5.72
N PHE A 296 -17.45 6.64 6.22
CA PHE A 296 -18.75 7.19 5.83
C PHE A 296 -18.71 7.58 4.34
N PRO A 297 -19.69 7.13 3.52
CA PRO A 297 -19.83 7.64 2.18
C PRO A 297 -20.09 9.15 2.24
N LYS A 298 -19.54 9.86 1.25
CA LYS A 298 -19.81 11.30 1.04
C LYS A 298 -21.29 11.54 0.78
#